data_AF-A0A3S4SZ93-F1
#
_entry.id   AF-A0A3S4SZ93-F1
#
_cell.length_a   1.000
_cell.length_b   1.000
_cell.length_c   1.000
_cell.angle_alpha   90.00
_cell.angle_beta   90.00
_cell.angle_gamma   90.00
#
_symmetry.space_group_name_H-M   'P 1'
#
loop_
_entity.id
_entity.type
_entity.pdbx_description
1 polymer ?
#
loop_
_entity_poly.entity_id
_entity_poly.type
_entity_poly.pdbx_seq_one_letter_code
_entity_poly.pdbx_strand_id
1 'polypeptide(L)'
;MLHFPKKLVELQIIHLNKSQQDAIKQLENAKKDSDLSCQMLAKLCQKIKKNQKQNQENIDNNEQEQAVYVLDFDGDIKASAVAQLREEISTIISAAAKGDEVVLRLKSGGGQVHSYGLAAAQLARIKQAGLNLTICVDEVAASGGYMMACTADKIIASDFAIIGSVGVVSQLPNFHEFLKKHDVQFEQFTAGEYKRTVTMFGENTDEDRAKHQEDLERIHQLFKDFVKKHRPSLDVEKIATGEIWFGSDAKTLGLVDEIGTSDAYLLDKLDTQQVYALHSRTKPTLAEKLGLADQVSTSVAQVADAASGAIGQWLHKFNRAKF
;
A
#
# COMPACT_ATOMS: atom_id res chain seq x y z
N MET A 1 7.20 20.52 11.51
CA MET A 1 6.43 21.01 10.34
C MET A 1 5.65 19.84 9.77
N LEU A 2 4.33 19.96 9.62
CA LEU A 2 3.51 19.00 8.88
C LEU A 2 3.94 19.02 7.39
N HIS A 3 3.93 17.87 6.73
CA HIS A 3 4.27 17.79 5.32
C HIS A 3 3.06 18.23 4.52
N PHE A 4 3.14 19.37 3.84
CA PHE A 4 2.05 19.81 2.98
C PHE A 4 2.15 19.10 1.62
N PRO A 5 1.21 18.22 1.25
CA PRO A 5 1.22 17.59 -0.06
C PRO A 5 1.02 18.64 -1.15
N LYS A 6 1.65 18.43 -2.32
CA LYS A 6 1.49 19.32 -3.49
C LYS A 6 0.05 19.36 -4.03
N LYS A 7 -0.77 18.34 -3.73
CA LYS A 7 -2.19 18.27 -4.07
C LYS A 7 -3.02 18.23 -2.79
N LEU A 8 -4.16 18.93 -2.77
CA LEU A 8 -5.10 18.90 -1.65
C LEU A 8 -5.59 17.46 -1.43
N VAL A 9 -5.27 16.91 -0.27
CA VAL A 9 -5.74 15.60 0.20
C VAL A 9 -7.05 15.82 0.97
N GLU A 10 -8.05 14.99 0.68
CA GLU A 10 -9.29 14.91 1.45
C GLU A 10 -9.23 13.64 2.29
N LEU A 11 -9.35 13.79 3.60
CA LEU A 11 -9.46 12.67 4.52
C LEU A 11 -10.93 12.27 4.64
N GLN A 12 -11.24 11.03 4.26
CA GLN A 12 -12.54 10.41 4.46
C GLN A 12 -12.48 9.51 5.69
N ILE A 13 -13.43 9.68 6.61
CA ILE A 13 -13.57 8.85 7.81
C ILE A 13 -14.88 8.09 7.70
N ILE A 14 -14.83 6.77 7.84
CA ILE A 14 -16.00 5.88 7.76
C ILE A 14 -16.15 5.18 9.10
N HIS A 15 -17.32 5.34 9.74
CA HIS A 15 -17.67 4.60 10.94
C HIS A 15 -18.16 3.20 10.56
N LEU A 16 -17.30 2.19 10.74
CA LEU A 16 -17.55 0.84 10.23
C LEU A 16 -18.73 0.15 10.94
N ASN A 17 -18.91 0.34 12.26
CA ASN A 17 -20.04 -0.24 12.99
C ASN A 17 -21.39 0.21 12.40
N LYS A 18 -21.54 1.53 12.13
CA LYS A 18 -22.75 2.07 11.52
C LYS A 18 -22.97 1.51 10.11
N SER A 19 -21.92 1.44 9.31
CA SER A 19 -21.98 0.86 7.96
C SER A 19 -22.42 -0.60 7.98
N GLN A 20 -21.92 -1.40 8.93
CA GLN A 20 -22.28 -2.80 9.10
C GLN A 20 -23.74 -2.96 9.55
N GLN A 21 -24.20 -2.16 10.51
CA GLN A 21 -25.59 -2.17 10.96
C GLN A 21 -26.56 -1.82 9.82
N ASP A 22 -26.22 -0.85 8.97
CA ASP A 22 -27.04 -0.48 7.82
C ASP A 22 -27.08 -1.62 6.78
N ALA A 23 -25.96 -2.30 6.53
CA ALA A 23 -25.90 -3.47 5.67
C ALA A 23 -26.73 -4.65 6.21
N ILE A 24 -26.66 -4.93 7.51
CA ILE A 24 -27.48 -5.97 8.17
C ILE A 24 -28.97 -5.67 7.99
N LYS A 25 -29.41 -4.42 8.23
CA LYS A 25 -30.81 -4.03 8.03
C LYS A 25 -31.27 -4.23 6.59
N GLN A 26 -30.42 -3.88 5.61
CA GLN A 26 -30.74 -4.10 4.19
C GLN A 26 -30.89 -5.60 3.88
N LEU A 27 -30.00 -6.44 4.42
CA LEU A 27 -30.04 -7.88 4.23
C LEU A 27 -31.26 -8.52 4.90
N GLU A 28 -31.64 -8.07 6.10
CA GLU A 28 -32.87 -8.49 6.76
C GLU A 28 -34.13 -8.11 5.98
N ASN A 29 -34.17 -6.90 5.44
CA ASN A 29 -35.28 -6.46 4.60
C ASN A 29 -35.38 -7.29 3.32
N ALA A 30 -34.27 -7.56 2.65
CA ALA A 30 -34.25 -8.41 1.45
C ALA A 30 -34.71 -9.85 1.75
N LYS A 31 -34.32 -10.42 2.90
CA LYS A 31 -34.82 -11.74 3.35
C LYS A 31 -36.33 -11.71 3.60
N LYS A 32 -36.82 -10.68 4.30
CA LYS A 32 -38.26 -10.49 4.54
C LYS A 32 -39.03 -10.30 3.23
N ASP A 33 -38.48 -9.60 2.25
CA ASP A 33 -39.12 -9.40 0.95
C ASP A 33 -39.17 -10.69 0.11
N SER A 34 -38.20 -11.60 0.26
CA SER A 34 -38.25 -12.94 -0.33
C SER A 34 -39.39 -13.80 0.25
N ASP A 35 -39.62 -13.72 1.57
CA ASP A 35 -40.75 -14.37 2.25
C ASP A 35 -42.09 -13.63 2.03
N LEU A 36 -42.08 -12.31 1.86
CA LEU A 36 -43.26 -11.49 1.60
C LEU A 36 -43.68 -11.50 0.12
N SER A 37 -42.97 -12.18 -0.78
CA SER A 37 -43.37 -12.34 -2.18
C SER A 37 -44.78 -12.95 -2.35
N CYS A 38 -45.32 -13.65 -1.34
CA CYS A 38 -46.72 -14.11 -1.32
C CYS A 38 -47.72 -13.11 -0.70
N GLN A 39 -47.29 -12.08 0.02
CA GLN A 39 -48.18 -11.16 0.78
C GLN A 39 -48.05 -9.67 0.39
N MET A 40 -46.98 -9.27 -0.33
CA MET A 40 -46.67 -7.85 -0.60
C MET A 40 -47.46 -7.23 -1.75
N LEU A 41 -47.93 -8.00 -2.73
CA LEU A 41 -48.78 -7.48 -3.82
C LEU A 41 -50.06 -6.81 -3.31
N ALA A 42 -50.56 -7.22 -2.14
CA ALA A 42 -51.77 -6.65 -1.53
C ALA A 42 -51.51 -5.39 -0.67
N LYS A 43 -50.30 -5.19 -0.13
CA LYS A 43 -50.00 -4.10 0.82
C LYS A 43 -49.26 -2.91 0.19
N LEU A 44 -48.62 -3.12 -0.97
CA LEU A 44 -47.88 -2.08 -1.70
C LEU A 44 -48.76 -0.94 -2.25
N CYS A 45 -50.06 -1.17 -2.49
CA CYS A 45 -50.97 -0.11 -2.93
C CYS A 45 -51.36 0.89 -1.81
N GLN A 46 -51.12 0.60 -0.53
CA GLN A 46 -51.66 1.43 0.57
C GLN A 46 -50.63 2.22 1.38
N LYS A 47 -49.33 1.90 1.30
CA LYS A 47 -48.33 2.48 2.24
C LYS A 47 -47.41 3.55 1.67
N ILE A 48 -47.49 3.86 0.37
CA ILE A 48 -46.68 4.89 -0.30
C ILE A 48 -47.04 6.33 0.15
N LYS A 49 -48.12 6.54 0.92
CA LYS A 49 -48.60 7.89 1.29
C LYS A 49 -48.42 8.33 2.74
N LYS A 50 -47.77 7.57 3.63
CA LYS A 50 -47.60 8.04 5.01
C LYS A 50 -46.29 7.59 5.65
N ASN A 51 -45.52 8.60 6.06
CA ASN A 51 -44.40 8.61 7.01
C ASN A 51 -42.99 8.62 6.42
N GLN A 52 -42.67 9.73 5.76
CA GLN A 52 -41.39 10.42 5.97
C GLN A 52 -41.54 11.36 7.18
N LYS A 53 -41.11 10.91 8.37
CA LYS A 53 -40.62 11.77 9.47
C LYS A 53 -40.15 10.90 10.63
N GLN A 54 -39.05 11.36 11.24
CA GLN A 54 -38.39 10.90 12.46
C GLN A 54 -37.42 9.71 12.30
N ASN A 55 -36.11 10.00 12.38
CA ASN A 55 -35.43 9.84 13.66
C ASN A 55 -34.12 10.64 13.70
N GLN A 56 -34.14 11.63 14.58
CA GLN A 56 -32.99 12.26 15.23
C GLN A 56 -32.85 11.56 16.60
N GLU A 57 -31.65 11.62 17.18
CA GLU A 57 -31.28 11.22 18.55
C GLU A 57 -30.88 9.74 18.75
N ASN A 58 -29.60 9.49 19.03
CA ASN A 58 -29.06 9.43 20.40
C ASN A 58 -27.55 9.15 20.33
N ILE A 59 -26.73 10.11 20.79
CA ILE A 59 -25.34 9.86 21.16
C ILE A 59 -25.41 9.75 22.68
N ASP A 60 -25.59 8.54 23.17
CA ASP A 60 -25.51 8.25 24.59
C ASP A 60 -24.04 8.31 25.02
N ASN A 61 -23.81 9.08 26.07
CA ASN A 61 -22.58 9.05 26.86
C ASN A 61 -22.43 7.65 27.45
N ASN A 62 -21.36 6.94 27.11
CA ASN A 62 -20.88 5.83 27.91
C ASN A 62 -19.35 5.75 27.84
N GLU A 63 -18.79 5.28 28.94
CA GLU A 63 -17.37 5.17 29.29
C GLU A 63 -16.46 4.88 28.09
N GLN A 64 -15.31 5.56 28.00
CA GLN A 64 -14.38 5.53 26.84
C GLN A 64 -14.10 4.09 26.36
N GLU A 65 -14.91 3.59 25.44
CA GLU A 65 -14.62 2.40 24.65
C GLU A 65 -13.37 2.72 23.82
N GLN A 66 -12.33 1.90 23.95
CA GLN A 66 -11.12 2.03 23.14
C GLN A 66 -11.50 2.05 21.66
N ALA A 67 -11.04 3.07 20.95
CA ALA A 67 -11.30 3.20 19.52
C ALA A 67 -10.30 2.36 18.71
N VAL A 68 -10.77 1.86 17.57
CA VAL A 68 -9.94 1.18 16.58
C VAL A 68 -9.91 2.01 15.30
N TYR A 69 -8.72 2.36 14.84
CA TYR A 69 -8.51 3.08 13.60
C TYR A 69 -7.94 2.15 12.53
N VAL A 70 -8.66 2.00 11.42
CA VAL A 70 -8.26 1.13 10.31
C VAL A 70 -7.60 1.94 9.22
N LEU A 71 -6.40 1.52 8.83
CA LEU A 71 -5.60 2.07 7.75
C LEU A 71 -5.33 0.99 6.69
N ASP A 72 -5.12 1.45 5.45
CA ASP A 72 -4.76 0.60 4.33
C ASP A 72 -3.40 1.02 3.76
N PHE A 73 -2.55 0.03 3.46
CA PHE A 73 -1.32 0.27 2.71
C PHE A 73 -1.14 -0.75 1.60
N ASP A 74 -1.36 -0.29 0.37
CA ASP A 74 -1.02 -1.01 -0.86
C ASP A 74 0.29 -0.45 -1.42
N GLY A 75 1.36 -1.23 -1.30
CA GLY A 75 2.73 -0.79 -1.53
C GLY A 75 3.29 -1.19 -2.89
N ASP A 76 3.71 -0.19 -3.69
CA ASP A 76 4.53 -0.39 -4.88
C ASP A 76 6.04 -0.41 -4.58
N ILE A 77 6.88 -0.61 -5.60
CA ILE A 77 8.36 -0.62 -5.44
C ILE A 77 8.88 0.70 -4.81
N LYS A 78 8.20 1.83 -5.02
CA LYS A 78 8.62 3.15 -4.51
C LYS A 78 8.06 3.46 -3.13
N ALA A 79 7.18 2.60 -2.60
CA ALA A 79 6.33 2.87 -1.45
C ALA A 79 5.56 4.20 -1.58
N SER A 80 4.96 4.46 -2.74
CA SER A 80 4.29 5.74 -3.03
C SER A 80 3.15 6.06 -2.05
N ALA A 81 2.48 5.05 -1.51
CA ALA A 81 1.41 5.16 -0.49
C ALA A 81 1.87 5.76 0.86
N VAL A 82 3.18 5.89 1.11
CA VAL A 82 3.71 6.48 2.35
C VAL A 82 3.27 7.93 2.52
N ALA A 83 3.03 8.64 1.42
CA ALA A 83 2.57 10.03 1.46
C ALA A 83 1.16 10.16 2.07
N GLN A 84 0.25 9.24 1.79
CA GLN A 84 -1.07 9.18 2.43
C GLN A 84 -0.97 8.68 3.87
N LEU A 85 -0.25 7.56 4.06
CA LEU A 85 -0.11 6.90 5.35
C LEU A 85 0.39 7.86 6.44
N ARG A 86 1.38 8.70 6.13
CA ARG A 86 1.93 9.65 7.12
C ARG A 86 0.93 10.72 7.57
N GLU A 87 -0.01 11.12 6.72
CA GLU A 87 -1.02 12.12 7.02
C GLU A 87 -2.10 11.48 7.91
N GLU A 88 -2.58 10.30 7.53
CA GLU A 88 -3.54 9.51 8.30
C GLU A 88 -3.03 9.21 9.71
N ILE A 89 -1.78 8.74 9.82
CA ILE A 89 -1.12 8.50 11.11
C ILE A 89 -1.02 9.79 11.93
N SER A 90 -0.70 10.92 11.29
CA SER A 90 -0.60 12.20 12.01
C SER A 90 -1.97 12.67 12.50
N THR A 91 -3.04 12.43 11.74
CA THR A 91 -4.41 12.70 12.18
C THR A 91 -4.80 11.81 13.35
N ILE A 92 -4.55 10.50 13.27
CA ILE A 92 -4.86 9.55 14.34
C ILE A 92 -4.11 9.91 15.62
N ILE A 93 -2.79 10.11 15.56
CA ILE A 93 -1.97 10.46 16.73
C ILE A 93 -2.48 11.76 17.39
N SER A 94 -3.05 12.69 16.63
CA SER A 94 -3.54 13.96 17.16
C SER A 94 -4.93 13.85 17.82
N ALA A 95 -5.69 12.80 17.53
CA ALA A 95 -7.09 12.65 17.94
C ALA A 95 -7.35 11.46 18.88
N ALA A 96 -6.54 10.40 18.77
CA ALA A 96 -6.71 9.15 19.52
C ALA A 96 -6.31 9.29 20.99
N ALA A 97 -6.97 8.53 21.85
CA ALA A 97 -6.60 8.36 23.25
C ALA A 97 -5.48 7.32 23.38
N LYS A 98 -4.68 7.43 24.45
CA LYS A 98 -3.67 6.40 24.75
C LYS A 98 -4.34 5.05 24.97
N GLY A 99 -3.77 4.00 24.39
CA GLY A 99 -4.30 2.64 24.44
C GLY A 99 -5.31 2.32 23.33
N ASP A 100 -5.76 3.30 22.53
CA ASP A 100 -6.49 3.02 21.30
C ASP A 100 -5.61 2.18 20.34
N GLU A 101 -6.27 1.46 19.44
CA GLU A 101 -5.62 0.54 18.51
C GLU A 101 -5.63 1.10 17.08
N VAL A 102 -4.52 0.95 16.36
CA VAL A 102 -4.44 1.15 14.92
C VAL A 102 -4.26 -0.21 14.26
N VAL A 103 -5.17 -0.55 13.36
CA VAL A 103 -5.11 -1.75 12.52
C VAL A 103 -4.70 -1.33 11.12
N LEU A 104 -3.55 -1.80 10.66
CA LEU A 104 -3.10 -1.59 9.30
C LEU A 104 -3.30 -2.87 8.48
N ARG A 105 -4.10 -2.80 7.43
CA ARG A 105 -4.13 -3.84 6.38
C ARG A 105 -2.99 -3.59 5.42
N LEU A 106 -1.99 -4.46 5.48
CA LEU A 106 -0.74 -4.31 4.74
C LEU A 106 -0.69 -5.27 3.56
N LYS A 107 -0.48 -4.72 2.36
CA LYS A 107 -0.22 -5.46 1.14
C LYS A 107 1.01 -4.89 0.45
N SER A 108 2.13 -5.59 0.51
CA SER A 108 3.35 -5.21 -0.20
C SER A 108 4.36 -6.34 -0.31
N GLY A 109 4.87 -6.56 -1.53
CA GLY A 109 6.03 -7.42 -1.80
C GLY A 109 7.39 -6.75 -1.52
N GLY A 110 7.41 -5.48 -1.10
CA GLY A 110 8.61 -4.70 -0.84
C GLY A 110 9.04 -3.78 -1.99
N GLY A 111 10.28 -3.31 -1.94
CA GLY A 111 10.82 -2.36 -2.90
C GLY A 111 12.02 -1.59 -2.38
N GLN A 112 12.07 -0.30 -2.65
CA GLN A 112 13.20 0.56 -2.30
C GLN A 112 13.39 0.63 -0.78
N VAL A 113 14.58 0.20 -0.33
CA VAL A 113 14.94 0.09 1.09
C VAL A 113 14.67 1.37 1.86
N HIS A 114 15.06 2.53 1.31
CA HIS A 114 14.88 3.82 2.00
C HIS A 114 13.41 4.24 2.09
N SER A 115 12.60 3.97 1.07
CA SER A 115 11.17 4.31 1.07
C SER A 115 10.38 3.45 2.06
N TYR A 116 10.63 2.15 2.07
CA TYR A 116 10.02 1.24 3.05
C TYR A 116 10.55 1.46 4.47
N GLY A 117 11.82 1.85 4.63
CA GLY A 117 12.36 2.31 5.91
C GLY A 117 11.64 3.56 6.43
N LEU A 118 11.31 4.51 5.56
CA LEU A 118 10.48 5.66 5.93
C LEU A 118 9.06 5.24 6.32
N ALA A 119 8.46 4.30 5.59
CA ALA A 119 7.13 3.76 5.89
C ALA A 119 7.09 3.12 7.30
N ALA A 120 8.05 2.25 7.58
CA ALA A 120 8.20 1.61 8.89
C ALA A 120 8.44 2.64 10.02
N ALA A 121 9.22 3.69 9.74
CA ALA A 121 9.40 4.79 10.69
C ALA A 121 8.10 5.58 10.96
N GLN A 122 7.20 5.70 9.97
CA GLN A 122 5.88 6.30 10.22
C GLN A 122 5.03 5.43 11.14
N LEU A 123 5.02 4.12 10.93
CA LEU A 123 4.30 3.18 11.79
C LEU A 123 4.82 3.18 13.22
N ALA A 124 6.14 3.27 13.42
CA ALA A 124 6.72 3.37 14.75
C ALA A 124 6.24 4.60 15.56
N ARG A 125 5.78 5.68 14.89
CA ARG A 125 5.22 6.86 15.57
C ARG A 125 3.91 6.54 16.30
N ILE A 126 3.12 5.60 15.79
CA ILE A 126 1.86 5.15 16.42
C ILE A 126 2.16 4.62 17.82
N LYS A 127 3.14 3.71 17.92
CA LYS A 127 3.57 3.11 19.19
C LYS A 127 4.19 4.13 20.12
N GLN A 128 5.00 5.05 19.59
CA GLN A 128 5.59 6.14 20.38
C GLN A 128 4.54 7.09 20.96
N ALA A 129 3.38 7.23 20.32
CA ALA A 129 2.25 7.99 20.83
C ALA A 129 1.46 7.25 21.94
N GLY A 130 1.80 5.99 22.23
CA GLY A 130 1.10 5.15 23.20
C GLY A 130 -0.16 4.48 22.65
N LEU A 131 -0.23 4.31 21.33
CA LEU A 131 -1.27 3.55 20.64
C LEU A 131 -0.76 2.14 20.33
N ASN A 132 -1.67 1.16 20.33
CA ASN A 132 -1.35 -0.21 19.92
C ASN A 132 -1.34 -0.31 18.40
N LEU A 133 -0.37 -1.03 17.82
CA LEU A 133 -0.30 -1.26 16.38
C LEU A 133 -0.48 -2.74 16.06
N THR A 134 -1.56 -3.08 15.35
CA THR A 134 -1.80 -4.40 14.77
C THR A 134 -1.67 -4.32 13.26
N ILE A 135 -0.93 -5.25 12.66
CA ILE A 135 -0.79 -5.35 11.19
C ILE A 135 -1.44 -6.65 10.73
N CYS A 136 -2.40 -6.54 9.82
CA CYS A 136 -3.05 -7.68 9.17
C CYS A 136 -2.51 -7.84 7.75
N VAL A 137 -2.09 -9.05 7.39
CA VAL A 137 -1.53 -9.39 6.09
C VAL A 137 -2.35 -10.50 5.44
N ASP A 138 -3.26 -10.12 4.56
CA ASP A 138 -4.12 -11.09 3.87
C ASP A 138 -3.42 -11.75 2.67
N GLU A 139 -2.55 -11.00 1.97
CA GLU A 139 -1.91 -11.46 0.72
C GLU A 139 -0.38 -11.52 0.82
N VAL A 140 0.28 -10.40 1.12
CA VAL A 140 1.75 -10.34 1.09
C VAL A 140 2.31 -9.22 1.97
N ALA A 141 3.31 -9.56 2.76
CA ALA A 141 4.21 -8.63 3.43
C ALA A 141 5.62 -9.22 3.39
N ALA A 142 6.31 -8.99 2.27
CA ALA A 142 7.65 -9.52 2.00
C ALA A 142 8.67 -8.38 1.82
N SER A 143 9.95 -8.64 2.11
CA SER A 143 11.05 -7.68 2.00
C SER A 143 10.72 -6.34 2.69
N GLY A 144 10.64 -5.23 1.96
CA GLY A 144 10.21 -3.93 2.49
C GLY A 144 8.81 -3.96 3.16
N GLY A 145 7.90 -4.81 2.68
CA GLY A 145 6.61 -5.03 3.35
C GLY A 145 6.78 -5.65 4.74
N TYR A 146 7.64 -6.66 4.88
CA TYR A 146 7.93 -7.24 6.20
C TYR A 146 8.68 -6.25 7.10
N MET A 147 9.52 -5.37 6.55
CA MET A 147 10.14 -4.26 7.30
C MET A 147 9.09 -3.34 7.93
N MET A 148 7.93 -3.14 7.29
CA MET A 148 6.81 -2.44 7.91
C MET A 148 6.11 -3.32 8.93
N ALA A 149 5.78 -4.56 8.56
CA ALA A 149 5.04 -5.51 9.40
C ALA A 149 5.69 -5.74 10.76
N CYS A 150 7.02 -5.92 10.78
CA CYS A 150 7.75 -6.24 12.00
C CYS A 150 7.73 -5.12 13.04
N THR A 151 7.29 -3.91 12.69
CA THR A 151 7.16 -2.79 13.66
C THR A 151 5.95 -2.91 14.59
N ALA A 152 4.98 -3.74 14.24
CA ALA A 152 3.74 -3.91 14.99
C ALA A 152 3.95 -4.47 16.40
N ASP A 153 2.95 -4.27 17.27
CA ASP A 153 2.81 -5.04 18.51
C ASP A 153 2.27 -6.45 18.23
N LYS A 154 1.43 -6.58 17.21
CA LYS A 154 0.82 -7.83 16.78
C LYS A 154 0.73 -7.93 15.26
N ILE A 155 1.11 -9.07 14.70
CA ILE A 155 1.00 -9.38 13.26
C ILE A 155 0.06 -10.56 13.07
N ILE A 156 -0.98 -10.37 12.27
CA ILE A 156 -1.95 -11.40 11.89
C ILE A 156 -1.77 -11.65 10.39
N ALA A 157 -1.69 -12.91 9.98
CA ALA A 157 -1.56 -13.25 8.57
C ALA A 157 -2.50 -14.38 8.15
N SER A 158 -2.99 -14.34 6.91
CA SER A 158 -3.74 -15.46 6.35
C SER A 158 -2.81 -16.67 6.13
N ASP A 159 -3.36 -17.89 6.08
CA ASP A 159 -2.57 -19.12 5.94
C ASP A 159 -1.60 -19.12 4.75
N PHE A 160 -2.02 -18.52 3.64
CA PHE A 160 -1.26 -18.45 2.38
C PHE A 160 -0.64 -17.08 2.11
N ALA A 161 -0.70 -16.16 3.07
CA ALA A 161 -0.01 -14.87 2.93
C ALA A 161 1.50 -15.10 2.76
N ILE A 162 2.12 -14.37 1.85
CA ILE A 162 3.57 -14.43 1.63
C ILE A 162 4.25 -13.49 2.62
N ILE A 163 5.04 -14.06 3.53
CA ILE A 163 5.75 -13.34 4.60
C ILE A 163 7.26 -13.55 4.46
N GLY A 164 8.06 -12.62 5.00
CA GLY A 164 9.50 -12.77 5.09
C GLY A 164 10.21 -12.09 3.94
N SER A 165 11.01 -12.83 3.16
CA SER A 165 11.98 -12.28 2.20
C SER A 165 12.89 -11.22 2.83
N VAL A 166 13.41 -11.53 4.02
CA VAL A 166 14.37 -10.67 4.70
C VAL A 166 15.71 -10.84 4.00
N GLY A 167 15.98 -9.91 3.08
CA GLY A 167 17.14 -9.92 2.21
C GLY A 167 17.14 -8.69 1.31
N VAL A 168 18.25 -8.51 0.59
CA VAL A 168 18.46 -7.37 -0.31
C VAL A 168 19.03 -7.89 -1.62
N VAL A 169 18.46 -7.42 -2.72
CA VAL A 169 18.93 -7.77 -4.06
C VAL A 169 19.13 -6.51 -4.90
N SER A 170 20.12 -6.54 -5.77
CA SER A 170 20.34 -5.52 -6.78
C SER A 170 20.55 -6.20 -8.13
N GLN A 171 19.77 -5.80 -9.13
CA GLN A 171 19.82 -6.36 -10.47
C GLN A 171 20.03 -5.23 -11.47
N LEU A 172 21.12 -5.31 -12.24
CA LEU A 172 21.45 -4.35 -13.29
C LEU A 172 21.90 -5.11 -14.55
N PRO A 173 21.22 -4.95 -15.69
CA PRO A 173 21.78 -5.39 -16.96
C PRO A 173 22.99 -4.52 -17.32
N ASN A 174 24.04 -5.12 -17.85
CA ASN A 174 25.19 -4.40 -18.38
C ASN A 174 25.26 -4.55 -19.90
N PHE A 175 25.25 -3.42 -20.60
CA PHE A 175 25.28 -3.30 -22.05
C PHE A 175 26.63 -2.85 -22.59
N HIS A 176 27.68 -2.80 -21.76
CA HIS A 176 28.99 -2.28 -22.14
C HIS A 176 29.53 -2.98 -23.41
N GLU A 177 29.56 -4.32 -23.39
CA GLU A 177 30.01 -5.12 -24.54
C GLU A 177 29.13 -4.95 -25.78
N PHE A 178 27.82 -4.75 -25.59
CA PHE A 178 26.90 -4.49 -26.70
C PHE A 178 27.20 -3.15 -27.38
N LEU A 179 27.41 -2.10 -26.60
CA LEU A 179 27.75 -0.76 -27.10
C LEU A 179 29.11 -0.76 -27.80
N LYS A 180 30.11 -1.39 -27.17
CA LYS A 180 31.47 -1.56 -27.72
C LYS A 180 31.46 -2.27 -29.07
N LYS A 181 30.64 -3.32 -29.23
CA LYS A 181 30.48 -4.06 -30.50
C LYS A 181 29.87 -3.23 -31.63
N HIS A 182 29.10 -2.18 -31.31
CA HIS A 182 28.44 -1.32 -32.29
C HIS A 182 29.07 0.07 -32.39
N ASP A 183 30.30 0.22 -31.89
CA ASP A 183 31.06 1.48 -31.89
C ASP A 183 30.31 2.65 -31.22
N VAL A 184 29.40 2.34 -30.29
CA VAL A 184 28.67 3.35 -29.52
C VAL A 184 29.49 3.73 -28.29
N GLN A 185 29.92 4.98 -28.23
CA GLN A 185 30.63 5.52 -27.07
C GLN A 185 29.64 6.03 -26.02
N PHE A 186 29.82 5.61 -24.76
CA PHE A 186 29.07 6.12 -23.62
C PHE A 186 30.04 6.83 -22.67
N GLU A 187 29.96 8.16 -22.63
CA GLU A 187 30.78 8.98 -21.73
C GLU A 187 30.08 9.18 -20.38
N GLN A 188 30.80 8.88 -19.30
CA GLN A 188 30.31 8.96 -17.93
C GLN A 188 31.25 9.80 -17.08
N PHE A 189 30.76 10.92 -16.57
CA PHE A 189 31.49 11.76 -15.63
C PHE A 189 30.90 11.62 -14.23
N THR A 190 31.74 11.25 -13.26
CA THR A 190 31.37 11.12 -11.85
C THR A 190 32.37 11.89 -10.98
N ALA A 191 31.98 12.18 -9.73
CA ALA A 191 32.84 12.82 -8.75
C ALA A 191 32.77 12.03 -7.45
N GLY A 192 33.92 11.58 -6.95
CA GLY A 192 34.02 10.62 -5.85
C GLY A 192 34.18 9.19 -6.37
N GLU A 193 35.22 8.50 -5.89
CA GLU A 193 35.68 7.19 -6.37
C GLU A 193 34.54 6.15 -6.43
N TYR A 194 33.75 6.04 -5.37
CA TYR A 194 32.66 5.05 -5.29
C TYR A 194 31.27 5.64 -5.54
N LYS A 195 31.16 6.82 -6.16
CA LYS A 195 29.84 7.42 -6.46
C LYS A 195 29.02 6.55 -7.42
N ARG A 196 29.71 5.71 -8.20
CA ARG A 196 29.09 4.74 -9.09
C ARG A 196 30.02 3.53 -9.28
N THR A 197 29.81 2.50 -8.47
CA THR A 197 30.53 1.23 -8.54
C THR A 197 30.06 0.40 -9.73
N VAL A 198 28.78 0.00 -9.76
CA VAL A 198 28.21 -0.81 -10.85
C VAL A 198 27.34 0.05 -11.76
N THR A 199 27.50 -0.11 -13.08
CA THR A 199 26.81 0.67 -14.11
C THR A 199 26.15 -0.22 -15.17
N MET A 200 25.19 0.35 -15.92
CA MET A 200 24.55 -0.34 -17.04
C MET A 200 25.31 -0.23 -18.37
N PHE A 201 26.21 0.75 -18.51
CA PHE A 201 26.79 1.11 -19.82
C PHE A 201 28.31 1.23 -19.82
N GLY A 202 28.91 1.50 -18.66
CA GLY A 202 30.36 1.41 -18.45
C GLY A 202 30.82 0.00 -18.13
N GLU A 203 32.12 -0.21 -18.22
CA GLU A 203 32.78 -1.44 -17.76
C GLU A 203 32.64 -1.54 -16.23
N ASN A 204 32.28 -2.73 -15.74
CA ASN A 204 32.15 -3.00 -14.31
C ASN A 204 33.28 -3.92 -13.87
N THR A 205 34.29 -3.36 -13.21
CA THR A 205 35.49 -4.07 -12.74
C THR A 205 35.18 -5.05 -11.60
N ASP A 206 36.13 -5.93 -11.27
CA ASP A 206 35.97 -6.86 -10.15
C ASP A 206 35.97 -6.11 -8.81
N GLU A 207 36.77 -5.05 -8.70
CA GLU A 207 36.82 -4.16 -7.54
C GLU A 207 35.48 -3.45 -7.33
N ASP A 208 34.86 -2.94 -8.40
CA ASP A 208 33.53 -2.32 -8.35
C ASP A 208 32.45 -3.29 -7.88
N ARG A 209 32.50 -4.54 -8.38
CA ARG A 209 31.57 -5.60 -7.98
C ARG A 209 31.75 -5.97 -6.52
N ALA A 210 33.00 -6.08 -6.05
CA ALA A 210 33.29 -6.37 -4.65
C ALA A 210 32.79 -5.25 -3.72
N LYS A 211 33.02 -3.97 -4.08
CA LYS A 211 32.51 -2.83 -3.32
C LYS A 211 30.99 -2.79 -3.27
N HIS A 212 30.32 -3.12 -4.38
CA HIS A 212 28.85 -3.18 -4.45
C HIS A 212 28.28 -4.34 -3.62
N GLN A 213 28.95 -5.49 -3.62
CA GLN A 213 28.58 -6.63 -2.77
C GLN A 213 28.69 -6.28 -1.28
N GLU A 214 29.77 -5.61 -0.86
CA GLU A 214 29.94 -5.10 0.50
C GLU A 214 28.80 -4.13 0.88
N ASP A 215 28.36 -3.26 -0.04
CA ASP A 215 27.23 -2.37 0.20
C ASP A 215 25.91 -3.14 0.39
N LEU A 216 25.67 -4.20 -0.37
CA LEU A 216 24.51 -5.07 -0.19
C LEU A 216 24.53 -5.78 1.16
N GLU A 217 25.68 -6.30 1.58
CA GLU A 217 25.86 -6.95 2.88
C GLU A 217 25.61 -5.98 4.04
N ARG A 218 26.10 -4.75 3.93
CA ARG A 218 25.84 -3.70 4.91
C ARG A 218 24.34 -3.37 5.01
N ILE A 219 23.64 -3.25 3.88
CA ILE A 219 22.19 -3.02 3.88
C ILE A 219 21.45 -4.22 4.48
N HIS A 220 21.86 -5.43 4.15
CA HIS A 220 21.28 -6.65 4.70
C HIS A 220 21.45 -6.71 6.22
N GLN A 221 22.64 -6.39 6.74
CA GLN A 221 22.89 -6.33 8.17
C GLN A 221 22.01 -5.28 8.86
N LEU A 222 21.85 -4.09 8.26
CA LEU A 222 20.93 -3.06 8.77
C LEU A 222 19.49 -3.59 8.85
N PHE A 223 19.05 -4.37 7.86
CA PHE A 223 17.72 -4.96 7.88
C PHE A 223 17.58 -6.03 8.98
N LYS A 224 18.58 -6.90 9.15
CA LYS A 224 18.62 -7.89 10.24
C LYS A 224 18.53 -7.21 11.61
N ASP A 225 19.33 -6.18 11.84
CA ASP A 225 19.32 -5.41 13.08
C ASP A 225 17.97 -4.74 13.31
N PHE A 226 17.34 -4.22 12.25
CA PHE A 226 16.01 -3.63 12.30
C PHE A 226 14.93 -4.65 12.72
N VAL A 227 14.95 -5.85 12.13
CA VAL A 227 14.03 -6.94 12.50
C VAL A 227 14.28 -7.37 13.95
N LYS A 228 15.55 -7.58 14.34
CA LYS A 228 15.93 -7.97 15.71
C LYS A 228 15.46 -6.95 16.76
N LYS A 229 15.54 -5.66 16.44
CA LYS A 229 15.07 -4.58 17.32
C LYS A 229 13.57 -4.67 17.63
N HIS A 230 12.75 -5.03 16.64
CA HIS A 230 11.29 -5.06 16.81
C HIS A 230 10.75 -6.45 17.16
N ARG A 231 11.49 -7.51 16.82
CA ARG A 231 11.15 -8.92 17.10
C ARG A 231 12.32 -9.59 17.83
N PRO A 232 12.62 -9.22 19.08
CA PRO A 232 13.83 -9.68 19.79
C PRO A 232 13.83 -11.18 20.11
N SER A 233 12.67 -11.83 20.11
CA SER A 233 12.51 -13.28 20.29
C SER A 233 12.75 -14.09 19.01
N LEU A 234 12.85 -13.44 17.84
CA LEU A 234 13.00 -14.10 16.55
C LEU A 234 14.45 -14.49 16.31
N ASP A 235 14.67 -15.72 15.83
CA ASP A 235 15.97 -16.13 15.30
C ASP A 235 16.18 -15.53 13.90
N VAL A 236 16.73 -14.31 13.90
CA VAL A 236 16.91 -13.52 12.67
C VAL A 236 17.88 -14.20 11.70
N GLU A 237 18.88 -14.95 12.18
CA GLU A 237 19.84 -15.63 11.31
C GLU A 237 19.17 -16.71 10.46
N LYS A 238 18.17 -17.40 11.03
CA LYS A 238 17.43 -18.45 10.32
C LYS A 238 16.49 -17.91 9.24
N ILE A 239 15.96 -16.70 9.42
CA ILE A 239 14.94 -16.12 8.52
C ILE A 239 15.49 -15.07 7.55
N ALA A 240 16.70 -14.56 7.78
CA ALA A 240 17.38 -13.57 6.94
C ALA A 240 18.19 -14.21 5.79
N THR A 241 17.62 -15.23 5.16
CA THR A 241 18.18 -15.92 3.98
C THR A 241 17.63 -15.35 2.67
N GLY A 242 16.61 -14.49 2.73
CA GLY A 242 15.86 -13.99 1.57
C GLY A 242 14.68 -14.87 1.16
N GLU A 243 14.47 -16.01 1.82
CA GLU A 243 13.35 -16.92 1.56
C GLU A 243 11.99 -16.32 1.96
N ILE A 244 10.95 -16.76 1.26
CA ILE A 244 9.57 -16.49 1.64
C ILE A 244 9.00 -17.64 2.47
N TRP A 245 8.01 -17.32 3.29
CA TRP A 245 7.29 -18.25 4.13
C TRP A 245 5.79 -18.00 3.97
N PHE A 246 4.99 -19.05 3.83
CA PHE A 246 3.53 -18.89 3.91
C PHE A 246 3.12 -18.58 5.35
N GLY A 247 1.98 -17.91 5.56
CA GLY A 247 1.56 -17.44 6.88
C GLY A 247 1.61 -18.51 7.97
N SER A 248 1.17 -19.73 7.65
CA SER A 248 1.24 -20.90 8.56
C SER A 248 2.68 -21.27 8.98
N ASP A 249 3.63 -21.32 8.03
CA ASP A 249 5.05 -21.54 8.31
C ASP A 249 5.67 -20.35 9.05
N ALA A 250 5.31 -19.13 8.65
CA ALA A 250 5.75 -17.88 9.24
C ALA A 250 5.35 -17.80 10.72
N LYS A 251 4.17 -18.31 11.08
CA LYS A 251 3.71 -18.40 12.47
C LYS A 251 4.58 -19.36 13.29
N THR A 252 4.95 -20.49 12.70
CA THR A 252 5.85 -21.48 13.34
C THR A 252 7.24 -20.91 13.57
N LEU A 253 7.73 -20.07 12.65
CA LEU A 253 9.02 -19.37 12.77
C LEU A 253 8.96 -18.11 13.65
N GLY A 254 7.77 -17.67 14.08
CA GLY A 254 7.60 -16.44 14.86
C GLY A 254 7.70 -15.15 14.04
N LEU A 255 7.60 -15.23 12.71
CA LEU A 255 7.50 -14.05 11.84
C LEU A 255 6.14 -13.34 11.99
N VAL A 256 5.09 -14.09 12.33
CA VAL A 256 3.75 -13.56 12.64
C VAL A 256 3.26 -14.10 13.98
N ASP A 257 2.30 -13.40 14.57
CA ASP A 257 1.78 -13.71 15.90
C ASP A 257 0.49 -14.53 15.85
N GLU A 258 -0.34 -14.40 14.83
CA GLU A 258 -1.58 -15.15 14.69
C GLU A 258 -1.91 -15.47 13.23
N ILE A 259 -2.69 -16.53 13.03
CA ILE A 259 -3.29 -16.86 11.74
C ILE A 259 -4.73 -16.35 11.72
N GLY A 260 -5.08 -15.62 10.67
CA GLY A 260 -6.40 -15.05 10.48
C GLY A 260 -6.44 -14.04 9.34
N THR A 261 -7.64 -13.57 8.99
CA THR A 261 -7.81 -12.52 7.99
C THR A 261 -8.11 -11.18 8.67
N SER A 262 -7.81 -10.08 7.96
CA SER A 262 -8.19 -8.75 8.42
C SER A 262 -9.69 -8.62 8.64
N ASP A 263 -10.51 -9.23 7.76
CA ASP A 263 -11.97 -9.23 7.88
C ASP A 263 -12.44 -9.90 9.18
N ALA A 264 -11.92 -11.10 9.49
CA ALA A 264 -12.29 -11.80 10.72
C ALA A 264 -11.88 -11.01 11.96
N TYR A 265 -10.67 -10.42 11.94
CA TYR A 265 -10.18 -9.60 13.04
C TYR A 265 -11.03 -8.33 13.23
N LEU A 266 -11.36 -7.62 12.16
CA LEU A 266 -12.15 -6.41 12.23
C LEU A 266 -13.61 -6.69 12.63
N LEU A 267 -14.19 -7.81 12.20
CA LEU A 267 -15.52 -8.24 12.62
C LEU A 267 -15.59 -8.45 14.14
N ASP A 268 -14.59 -9.11 14.74
CA ASP A 268 -14.50 -9.27 16.21
C ASP A 268 -14.44 -7.92 16.94
N LYS A 269 -13.68 -6.96 16.39
CA LYS A 269 -13.58 -5.61 16.97
C LYS A 269 -14.88 -4.82 16.87
N LEU A 270 -15.62 -4.97 15.78
CA LEU A 270 -16.90 -4.27 15.56
C LEU A 270 -17.96 -4.59 16.62
N ASP A 271 -17.88 -5.76 17.26
CA ASP A 271 -18.82 -6.19 18.29
C ASP A 271 -18.58 -5.51 19.65
N THR A 272 -17.37 -5.00 19.90
CA THR A 272 -16.94 -4.52 21.23
C THR A 272 -16.38 -3.10 21.27
N GLN A 273 -16.03 -2.54 20.12
CA GLN A 273 -15.29 -1.27 20.02
C GLN A 273 -15.79 -0.39 18.88
N GLN A 274 -15.51 0.91 18.97
CA GLN A 274 -15.81 1.86 17.89
C GLN A 274 -14.72 1.81 16.83
N VAL A 275 -15.07 1.39 15.61
CA VAL A 275 -14.10 1.18 14.53
C VAL A 275 -14.28 2.24 13.44
N TYR A 276 -13.20 2.96 13.15
CA TYR A 276 -13.14 4.03 12.16
C TYR A 276 -12.12 3.71 11.08
N ALA A 277 -12.55 3.59 9.82
CA ALA A 277 -11.63 3.50 8.69
C ALA A 277 -11.28 4.89 8.17
N LEU A 278 -9.99 5.15 7.97
CA LEU A 278 -9.49 6.39 7.37
C LEU A 278 -9.01 6.10 5.96
N HIS A 279 -9.38 6.99 5.03
CA HIS A 279 -8.90 6.93 3.66
C HIS A 279 -8.58 8.33 3.15
N SER A 280 -7.30 8.59 2.90
CA SER A 280 -6.84 9.82 2.26
C SER A 280 -6.86 9.68 0.75
N ARG A 281 -7.72 10.48 0.11
CA ARG A 281 -7.75 10.58 -1.35
C ARG A 281 -7.20 11.93 -1.81
N THR A 282 -6.43 11.94 -2.89
CA THR A 282 -6.15 13.21 -3.58
C THR A 282 -7.44 13.72 -4.20
N LYS A 283 -7.80 14.97 -3.95
CA LYS A 283 -8.99 15.54 -4.60
C LYS A 283 -8.83 15.45 -6.12
N PRO A 284 -9.86 14.97 -6.84
CA PRO A 284 -9.79 14.99 -8.28
C PRO A 284 -9.64 16.43 -8.76
N THR A 285 -8.73 16.64 -9.70
CA THR A 285 -8.51 17.97 -10.29
C THR A 285 -9.79 18.46 -10.99
N LEU A 286 -9.93 19.77 -11.21
CA LEU A 286 -11.05 20.30 -11.99
C LEU A 286 -11.14 19.66 -13.39
N ALA A 287 -9.99 19.33 -13.99
CA ALA A 287 -9.94 18.59 -15.25
C ALA A 287 -10.50 17.16 -15.12
N GLU A 288 -10.14 16.43 -14.06
CA GLU A 288 -10.68 15.09 -13.76
C GLU A 288 -12.19 15.13 -13.46
N LYS A 289 -12.67 16.13 -12.71
CA LYS A 289 -14.09 16.31 -12.42
C LYS A 289 -14.93 16.67 -13.65
N LEU A 290 -14.33 17.37 -14.62
CA LEU A 290 -14.97 17.74 -15.88
C LEU A 290 -14.84 16.65 -16.97
N GLY A 291 -14.31 15.46 -16.65
CA GLY A 291 -14.16 14.37 -17.60
C GLY A 291 -13.08 14.61 -18.67
N LEU A 292 -12.22 15.61 -18.49
CA LEU A 292 -11.13 15.93 -19.42
C LEU A 292 -9.94 14.97 -19.30
N ALA A 293 -9.88 14.15 -18.25
CA ALA A 293 -8.82 13.16 -18.07
C ALA A 293 -8.83 12.07 -19.16
N ASP A 294 -10.01 11.65 -19.62
CA ASP A 294 -10.14 10.68 -20.72
C ASP A 294 -9.83 11.29 -22.10
N GLN A 295 -9.86 12.63 -22.21
CA GLN A 295 -9.52 13.34 -23.45
C GLN A 295 -8.01 13.55 -23.63
N VAL A 296 -7.22 13.52 -22.54
CA VAL A 296 -5.76 13.68 -22.62
C VAL A 296 -5.07 12.40 -23.08
N SER A 297 -5.60 11.22 -22.74
CA SER A 297 -5.09 9.94 -23.26
C SER A 297 -5.44 9.75 -24.74
N THR A 298 -6.61 10.18 -25.19
CA THR A 298 -7.00 10.13 -26.60
C THR A 298 -6.31 11.18 -27.47
N SER A 299 -5.96 12.35 -26.92
CA SER A 299 -5.24 13.36 -27.71
C SER A 299 -3.75 13.06 -27.89
N VAL A 300 -3.08 12.35 -26.98
CA VAL A 300 -1.71 11.86 -27.23
C VAL A 300 -1.71 10.74 -28.28
N ALA A 301 -2.71 9.86 -28.30
CA ALA A 301 -2.87 8.84 -29.34
C ALA A 301 -3.19 9.46 -30.72
N GLN A 302 -4.05 10.48 -30.78
CA GLN A 302 -4.39 11.18 -32.03
C GLN A 302 -3.23 12.05 -32.57
N VAL A 303 -2.39 12.63 -31.70
CA VAL A 303 -1.18 13.35 -32.12
C VAL A 303 -0.11 12.37 -32.64
N ALA A 304 -0.01 11.16 -32.07
CA ALA A 304 0.88 10.11 -32.57
C ALA A 304 0.43 9.54 -33.93
N ASP A 305 -0.88 9.37 -34.16
CA ASP A 305 -1.41 8.93 -35.47
C ASP A 305 -1.32 10.02 -36.54
N ALA A 306 -1.53 11.29 -36.20
CA ALA A 306 -1.36 12.40 -37.14
C ALA A 306 0.11 12.60 -37.56
N ALA A 307 1.07 12.37 -36.64
CA ALA A 307 2.50 12.40 -36.95
C ALA A 307 2.92 11.19 -37.81
N SER A 308 2.33 10.02 -37.58
CA SER A 308 2.62 8.79 -38.35
C SER A 308 2.06 8.87 -39.78
N GLY A 309 0.86 9.43 -39.96
CA GLY A 309 0.24 9.65 -41.27
C GLY A 309 0.96 10.69 -42.14
N ALA A 310 1.49 11.76 -41.52
CA ALA A 310 2.24 12.79 -42.23
C ALA A 310 3.63 12.30 -42.72
N ILE A 311 4.29 11.44 -41.95
CA ILE A 311 5.57 10.82 -42.32
C ILE A 311 5.37 9.77 -43.42
N GLY A 312 4.28 8.99 -43.35
CA GLY A 312 3.92 8.02 -44.39
C GLY A 312 3.61 8.66 -45.75
N GLN A 313 2.89 9.78 -45.78
CA GLN A 313 2.62 10.52 -47.03
C GLN A 313 3.86 11.21 -47.61
N TRP A 314 4.80 11.62 -46.76
CA TRP A 314 6.09 12.19 -47.20
C TRP A 314 7.00 11.13 -47.84
N LEU A 315 7.09 9.93 -47.25
CA LEU A 315 7.84 8.79 -47.80
C LEU A 315 7.25 8.25 -49.11
N HIS A 316 5.92 8.25 -49.26
CA HIS A 316 5.27 7.83 -50.50
C HIS A 316 5.43 8.82 -51.66
N LYS A 317 5.62 10.12 -51.37
CA LYS A 317 5.93 11.15 -52.38
C LYS A 317 7.40 11.11 -52.84
N PHE A 318 8.34 10.69 -51.98
CA PHE A 318 9.74 10.57 -52.35
C PHE A 318 10.07 9.34 -53.22
N ASN A 319 9.28 8.26 -53.13
CA ASN A 319 9.51 7.04 -53.91
C ASN A 319 8.88 7.02 -55.32
N ARG A 320 8.18 8.09 -55.73
CA ARG A 320 7.61 8.23 -57.09
C ARG A 320 8.40 9.15 -58.03
N ALA A 321 9.58 9.63 -57.62
CA ALA A 321 10.41 10.54 -58.42
C ALA A 321 11.71 9.89 -58.96
N LYS A 322 11.74 8.56 -59.08
CA LYS A 322 12.77 7.83 -59.84
C LYS A 322 12.13 6.69 -60.63
N PHE A 323 11.52 7.04 -61.76
CA PHE A 323 11.55 6.35 -63.04
C PHE A 323 11.17 7.37 -64.12
#